data_AF-A0AAW2R8D0-F1
#
_entry.id   AF-A0AAW2R8D0-F1
#
_cell.length_a   1.000
_cell.length_b   1.000
_cell.length_c   1.000
_cell.angle_alpha   90.00
_cell.angle_beta   90.00
_cell.angle_gamma   90.00
#
_symmetry.space_group_name_H-M   'P 1'
#
loop_
_entity.id
_entity.type
_entity.pdbx_description
1 polymer ?
#
loop_
_entity_poly.entity_id
_entity_poly.type
_entity_poly.pdbx_seq_one_letter_code
_entity_poly.pdbx_strand_id
1 'polypeptide(L)'
;MIDSTSKIIYTSRNPLDQFISQREFSLKNRWQPDVEPVPIDQAFDMFCKGVHPFGPFWDHILGYWKASLENPDRVLFLQYEDMKRDAVSHVRKIAKFLGLPFSEEEEKKGLIGEISDLCSFEKLKNLEINKNGHVHHGYFANSSFFRKGEIGDWRNHLSPAMAERMKEVMDVKLSGSGLKLDTYIKS
;
A
#
# COMPACT_ATOMS: atom_id res chain seq x y z
N MET A 1 9.78 -11.10 -19.32
CA MET A 1 10.37 -11.72 -18.11
C MET A 1 9.26 -12.07 -17.12
N ILE A 2 8.47 -13.12 -17.40
CA ILE A 2 7.75 -13.92 -16.41
C ILE A 2 7.80 -15.37 -16.95
N ASP A 3 8.99 -15.95 -16.94
CA ASP A 3 9.20 -17.38 -17.26
C ASP A 3 9.06 -18.27 -16.00
N SER A 4 8.42 -17.72 -14.97
CA SER A 4 8.21 -18.37 -13.68
C SER A 4 6.72 -18.73 -13.51
N THR A 5 6.46 -19.89 -12.91
CA THR A 5 5.13 -20.36 -12.51
C THR A 5 4.67 -19.74 -11.18
N SER A 6 5.47 -18.85 -10.57
CA SER A 6 5.12 -18.19 -9.32
C SER A 6 3.89 -17.27 -9.45
N LYS A 7 3.07 -17.27 -8.40
CA LYS A 7 1.97 -16.31 -8.23
C LYS A 7 2.49 -15.01 -7.62
N ILE A 8 1.90 -13.90 -8.00
CA ILE A 8 2.20 -12.55 -7.53
C ILE A 8 0.92 -11.94 -6.96
N ILE A 9 0.99 -11.39 -5.76
CA ILE A 9 -0.05 -10.53 -5.20
C ILE A 9 0.52 -9.12 -5.17
N TYR A 10 -0.10 -8.22 -5.91
CA TYR A 10 0.28 -6.82 -5.99
C TYR A 10 -0.75 -5.96 -5.26
N THR A 11 -0.28 -5.05 -4.40
CA THR A 11 -1.14 -4.08 -3.71
C THR A 11 -0.83 -2.67 -4.21
N SER A 12 -1.84 -1.97 -4.71
CA SER A 12 -1.80 -0.52 -4.91
C SER A 12 -2.41 0.23 -3.74
N ARG A 13 -2.14 1.52 -3.65
CA ARG A 13 -2.72 2.44 -2.66
C ARG A 13 -2.97 3.80 -3.30
N ASN A 14 -3.85 4.60 -2.71
CA ASN A 14 -3.96 6.02 -3.01
C ASN A 14 -2.55 6.69 -2.95
N PRO A 15 -2.09 7.36 -4.03
CA PRO A 15 -0.76 7.97 -4.12
C PRO A 15 -0.50 9.06 -3.07
N LEU A 16 -1.54 9.78 -2.63
CA LEU A 16 -1.40 10.82 -1.61
C LEU A 16 -1.10 10.20 -0.24
N ASP A 17 -1.85 9.16 0.14
CA ASP A 17 -1.58 8.42 1.37
C ASP A 17 -0.27 7.64 1.30
N GLN A 18 0.10 7.13 0.13
CA GLN A 18 1.38 6.50 -0.09
C GLN A 18 2.54 7.48 0.11
N PHE A 19 2.46 8.68 -0.47
CA PHE A 19 3.48 9.71 -0.30
C PHE A 19 3.68 10.05 1.19
N ILE A 20 2.60 10.29 1.93
CA ILE A 20 2.68 10.59 3.36
C ILE A 20 3.25 9.40 4.13
N SER A 21 2.81 8.18 3.83
CA SER A 21 3.35 6.97 4.48
C SER A 21 4.84 6.81 4.24
N GLN A 22 5.32 7.03 3.00
CA GLN A 22 6.72 6.93 2.63
C GLN A 22 7.54 8.03 3.31
N ARG A 23 7.08 9.28 3.27
CA ARG A 23 7.76 10.42 3.88
C ARG A 23 7.92 10.25 5.38
N GLU A 24 6.84 9.93 6.10
CA GLU A 24 6.89 9.74 7.55
C GLU A 24 7.77 8.55 7.95
N PHE A 25 7.74 7.47 7.15
CA PHE A 25 8.65 6.34 7.35
C PHE A 25 10.11 6.74 7.17
N SER A 26 10.44 7.51 6.13
CA SER A 26 11.80 8.01 5.89
C SER A 26 12.25 9.00 6.97
N LEU A 27 11.37 9.87 7.47
CA LEU A 27 11.68 10.80 8.56
C LEU A 27 11.94 10.11 9.89
N LYS A 28 11.25 9.00 10.17
CA LYS A 28 11.48 8.20 11.37
C LYS A 28 12.75 7.34 11.29
N ASN A 29 13.19 7.00 10.08
CA ASN A 29 14.31 6.08 9.81
C ASN A 29 15.46 6.74 9.02
N ARG A 30 15.83 7.97 9.41
CA ARG A 30 16.84 8.76 8.68
C ARG A 30 18.23 8.17 8.88
N TRP A 31 18.93 7.92 7.77
CA TRP A 31 20.33 7.46 7.77
C TRP A 31 21.31 8.53 8.25
N GLN A 32 21.00 9.80 7.97
CA GLN A 32 21.80 10.95 8.39
C GLN A 32 20.89 11.87 9.20
N PRO A 33 20.76 11.69 10.53
CA PRO A 33 19.81 12.44 11.35
C PRO A 33 20.15 13.94 11.44
N ASP A 34 21.42 14.30 11.26
CA ASP A 34 21.91 15.69 11.40
C ASP A 34 21.66 16.58 10.17
N VAL A 35 21.30 15.98 9.03
CA VAL A 35 20.92 16.75 7.83
C VAL A 35 19.53 17.35 8.02
N GLU A 36 19.16 18.47 7.41
CA GLU A 36 17.76 18.91 7.48
C GLU A 36 16.92 18.07 6.49
N PRO A 37 15.77 17.50 6.89
CA PRO A 37 14.89 16.83 5.94
C PRO A 37 14.40 17.77 4.84
N VAL A 38 14.19 17.20 3.65
CA VAL A 38 13.59 17.92 2.52
C VAL A 38 12.19 18.44 2.92
N PRO A 39 11.90 19.74 2.72
CA PRO A 39 10.57 20.32 2.95
C PRO A 39 9.48 19.55 2.20
N ILE A 40 8.28 19.47 2.80
CA ILE A 40 7.19 18.60 2.29
C ILE A 40 6.77 18.96 0.86
N ASP A 41 6.75 20.25 0.55
CA ASP A 41 6.47 20.85 -0.75
C ASP A 41 7.48 20.43 -1.81
N GLN A 42 8.78 20.48 -1.49
CA GLN A 42 9.84 20.00 -2.40
C GLN A 42 9.81 18.47 -2.55
N ALA A 43 9.63 17.73 -1.46
CA ALA A 43 9.52 16.28 -1.49
C ALA A 43 8.32 15.81 -2.33
N PHE A 44 7.19 16.53 -2.22
CA PHE A 44 6.00 16.25 -3.00
C PHE A 44 6.16 16.60 -4.48
N ASP A 45 6.86 17.70 -4.79
CA ASP A 45 7.22 18.04 -6.17
C ASP A 45 8.07 16.94 -6.82
N MET A 46 9.07 16.43 -6.10
CA MET A 46 9.86 15.29 -6.55
C MET A 46 9.01 14.04 -6.76
N PHE A 47 8.10 13.75 -5.82
CA PHE A 47 7.17 12.62 -5.93
C PHE A 47 6.26 12.73 -7.16
N CYS A 48 5.68 13.91 -7.44
CA CYS A 48 4.89 14.18 -8.65
C CYS A 48 5.68 14.01 -9.95
N LYS A 49 6.99 14.26 -9.91
CA LYS A 49 7.92 14.04 -11.03
C LYS A 49 8.41 12.61 -11.14
N GLY A 50 7.99 11.71 -10.24
CA GLY A 50 8.43 10.32 -10.21
C GLY A 50 9.80 10.12 -9.57
N VAL A 51 10.39 11.15 -8.97
CA VAL A 51 11.74 11.13 -8.38
C VAL A 51 11.64 10.76 -6.90
N HIS A 52 11.53 9.46 -6.63
CA HIS A 52 11.51 8.88 -5.28
C HIS A 52 11.96 7.41 -5.36
N PRO A 53 12.32 6.76 -4.23
CA PRO A 53 12.68 5.35 -4.24
C PRO A 53 11.62 4.49 -4.93
N PHE A 54 12.05 3.67 -5.90
CA PHE A 54 11.21 2.81 -6.74
C PHE A 54 10.20 3.53 -7.65
N GLY A 55 10.35 4.85 -7.83
CA GLY A 55 9.54 5.64 -8.74
C GLY A 55 9.92 5.44 -10.21
N PRO A 56 9.06 5.89 -11.15
CA PRO A 56 7.78 6.55 -10.89
C PRO A 56 6.66 5.56 -10.50
N PHE A 57 5.82 6.00 -9.57
CA PHE A 57 4.70 5.23 -9.00
C PHE A 57 3.72 4.67 -10.05
N TRP A 58 3.38 5.46 -11.06
CA TRP A 58 2.41 5.07 -12.09
C TRP A 58 2.94 3.96 -13.02
N ASP A 59 4.24 3.95 -13.36
CA ASP A 59 4.80 2.87 -14.20
C ASP A 59 4.77 1.54 -13.44
N HIS A 60 5.07 1.58 -12.14
CA HIS A 60 5.02 0.41 -11.27
C HIS A 60 3.58 -0.17 -11.21
N ILE A 61 2.59 0.68 -10.92
CA ILE A 61 1.19 0.24 -10.86
C ILE A 61 0.67 -0.24 -12.22
N LEU A 62 0.92 0.51 -13.29
CA LEU A 62 0.41 0.14 -14.62
C LEU A 62 1.02 -1.17 -15.13
N GLY A 63 2.29 -1.42 -14.80
CA GLY A 63 2.96 -2.70 -15.10
C GLY A 63 2.21 -3.88 -14.47
N TYR A 64 1.94 -3.82 -13.16
CA TYR A 64 1.22 -4.90 -12.47
C TYR A 64 -0.26 -4.95 -12.80
N TRP A 65 -0.89 -3.80 -13.08
CA TRP A 65 -2.26 -3.74 -13.55
C TRP A 65 -2.41 -4.48 -14.89
N LYS A 66 -1.58 -4.13 -15.87
CA LYS A 66 -1.55 -4.82 -17.17
C LYS A 66 -1.25 -6.31 -17.01
N ALA A 67 -0.25 -6.67 -16.19
CA ALA A 67 0.07 -8.06 -15.92
C ALA A 67 -1.10 -8.85 -15.29
N SER A 68 -1.90 -8.21 -14.43
CA SER A 68 -3.10 -8.82 -13.84
C SER A 68 -4.22 -9.05 -14.84
N LEU A 69 -4.35 -8.21 -15.86
CA LEU A 69 -5.32 -8.39 -16.93
C LEU A 69 -4.88 -9.49 -17.91
N GLU A 70 -3.58 -9.55 -18.22
CA GLU A 70 -3.01 -10.55 -19.12
C GLU A 70 -2.88 -11.95 -18.48
N ASN A 71 -2.67 -12.02 -17.16
CA ASN A 71 -2.40 -13.27 -16.43
C ASN A 71 -3.15 -13.33 -15.08
N PRO A 72 -4.50 -13.34 -15.09
CA PRO A 72 -5.30 -13.25 -13.86
C PRO A 72 -5.09 -14.42 -12.88
N ASP A 73 -4.68 -15.59 -13.37
CA ASP A 73 -4.36 -16.76 -12.53
C ASP A 73 -2.98 -16.67 -11.87
N ARG A 74 -2.13 -15.73 -12.30
CA ARG A 74 -0.77 -15.54 -11.79
C ARG A 74 -0.55 -14.20 -11.12
N VAL A 75 -1.33 -13.18 -11.41
CA VAL A 75 -1.17 -11.85 -10.82
C VAL A 75 -2.50 -11.37 -10.25
N LEU A 76 -2.59 -11.33 -8.93
CA LEU A 76 -3.72 -10.76 -8.22
C LEU A 76 -3.43 -9.29 -7.87
N PHE A 77 -4.17 -8.38 -8.49
CA PHE A 77 -4.11 -6.95 -8.18
C PHE A 77 -5.15 -6.58 -7.13
N LEU A 78 -4.72 -5.94 -6.05
CA LEU A 78 -5.53 -5.50 -4.91
C LEU A 78 -5.32 -4.02 -4.63
N GLN A 79 -6.34 -3.35 -4.11
CA GLN A 79 -6.21 -1.97 -3.60
C GLN A 79 -6.26 -1.99 -2.07
N TYR A 80 -5.34 -1.26 -1.43
CA TYR A 80 -5.26 -1.16 0.03
C TYR A 80 -6.58 -0.70 0.64
N GLU A 81 -7.25 0.25 0.00
CA GLU A 81 -8.49 0.85 0.47
C GLU A 81 -9.64 -0.18 0.51
N ASP A 82 -9.74 -1.04 -0.52
CA ASP A 82 -10.73 -2.12 -0.57
C ASP A 82 -10.44 -3.19 0.48
N MET A 83 -9.17 -3.58 0.64
CA MET A 83 -8.77 -4.53 1.69
C MET A 83 -9.04 -3.99 3.09
N LYS A 84 -8.84 -2.69 3.31
CA LYS A 84 -9.07 -2.06 4.60
C LYS A 84 -10.57 -1.93 4.91
N ARG A 85 -11.42 -1.71 3.89
CA ARG A 85 -12.89 -1.68 4.03
C ARG A 85 -13.49 -3.06 4.31
N ASP A 86 -13.01 -4.09 3.63
CA ASP A 86 -13.51 -5.46 3.79
C ASP A 86 -12.36 -6.47 3.75
N ALA A 87 -11.70 -6.62 4.90
CA ALA A 87 -10.57 -7.53 5.04
C ALA A 87 -10.98 -9.00 4.87
N VAL A 88 -12.16 -9.40 5.38
CA VAL A 88 -12.65 -10.79 5.34
C VAL A 88 -12.83 -11.26 3.90
N SER A 89 -13.49 -10.47 3.06
CA SER A 89 -13.66 -10.83 1.64
C SER A 89 -12.33 -10.89 0.89
N HIS A 90 -11.37 -10.02 1.23
CA HIS A 90 -10.05 -10.01 0.61
C HIS A 90 -9.16 -11.17 1.07
N VAL A 91 -9.24 -11.60 2.34
CA VAL A 91 -8.59 -12.83 2.82
C VAL A 91 -9.12 -14.03 2.03
N ARG A 92 -10.45 -14.15 1.86
CA ARG A 92 -11.06 -15.20 1.02
C ARG A 92 -10.56 -15.16 -0.41
N LYS A 93 -10.50 -13.96 -1.02
CA LYS A 93 -10.01 -13.75 -2.39
C LYS A 93 -8.56 -14.19 -2.55
N ILE A 94 -7.70 -13.83 -1.60
CA ILE A 94 -6.28 -14.22 -1.57
C ILE A 94 -6.14 -15.73 -1.42
N ALA A 95 -6.87 -16.36 -0.49
CA ALA A 95 -6.82 -17.80 -0.26
C ALA A 95 -7.21 -18.59 -1.52
N LYS A 96 -8.32 -18.20 -2.17
CA LYS A 96 -8.73 -18.76 -3.47
C LYS A 96 -7.65 -18.58 -4.55
N PHE A 97 -7.08 -17.38 -4.66
CA PHE A 97 -6.01 -17.11 -5.62
C PHE A 97 -4.76 -17.96 -5.38
N LEU A 98 -4.39 -18.20 -4.12
CA LEU A 98 -3.27 -19.08 -3.76
C LEU A 98 -3.55 -20.55 -4.04
N GLY A 99 -4.81 -20.95 -4.31
CA GLY A 99 -5.21 -22.34 -4.51
C GLY A 99 -5.55 -23.05 -3.19
N LEU A 100 -5.86 -22.28 -2.15
CA LEU A 100 -6.22 -22.74 -0.81
C LEU A 100 -7.59 -22.16 -0.42
N PRO A 101 -8.67 -22.44 -1.18
CA PRO A 101 -9.99 -21.93 -0.81
C PRO A 101 -10.43 -22.51 0.53
N PHE A 102 -11.08 -21.68 1.35
CA PHE A 102 -11.71 -22.14 2.59
C PHE A 102 -12.87 -23.09 2.27
N SER A 103 -12.99 -24.16 3.06
CA SER A 103 -14.16 -25.04 3.09
C SER A 103 -15.34 -24.37 3.78
N GLU A 104 -16.56 -24.85 3.52
CA GLU A 104 -17.76 -24.36 4.23
C GLU A 104 -17.66 -24.50 5.74
N GLU A 105 -16.97 -25.54 6.22
CA GLU A 105 -16.79 -25.78 7.65
C GLU A 105 -15.86 -24.73 8.27
N GLU A 106 -14.75 -24.39 7.61
CA GLU A 106 -13.83 -23.33 8.05
C GLU A 106 -14.51 -21.96 8.04
N GLU A 107 -15.34 -21.67 7.03
CA GLU A 107 -16.14 -20.45 6.99
C GLU A 107 -17.16 -20.41 8.14
N LYS A 108 -17.89 -21.50 8.39
CA LYS A 108 -18.84 -21.62 9.51
C LYS A 108 -18.16 -21.48 10.88
N LYS A 109 -16.92 -21.96 11.01
CA LYS A 109 -16.09 -21.79 12.22
C LYS A 109 -15.53 -20.38 12.38
N GLY A 110 -15.67 -19.51 11.39
CA GLY A 110 -15.20 -18.12 11.46
C GLY A 110 -13.70 -17.94 11.20
N LEU A 111 -13.02 -18.95 10.63
CA LEU A 111 -11.56 -18.93 10.45
C LEU A 111 -11.05 -17.72 9.66
N ILE A 112 -11.81 -17.28 8.66
CA ILE A 112 -11.47 -16.08 7.87
C ILE A 112 -11.44 -14.82 8.75
N GLY A 113 -12.41 -14.73 9.68
CA GLY A 113 -12.49 -13.66 10.67
C GLY A 113 -11.31 -13.70 11.63
N GLU A 114 -10.94 -14.89 12.11
CA GLU A 114 -9.76 -15.08 12.98
C GLU A 114 -8.47 -14.65 12.28
N ILE A 115 -8.24 -15.07 11.02
CA ILE A 115 -7.08 -14.65 10.23
C ILE A 115 -7.08 -13.13 10.04
N SER A 116 -8.21 -12.55 9.65
CA SER A 116 -8.36 -11.10 9.48
C SER A 116 -8.04 -10.33 10.77
N ASP A 117 -8.46 -10.86 11.92
CA ASP A 117 -8.24 -10.28 13.23
C ASP A 117 -6.77 -10.41 13.68
N LEU A 118 -6.16 -11.58 13.49
CA LEU A 118 -4.73 -11.84 13.72
C LEU A 118 -3.83 -10.91 12.90
N CYS A 119 -4.17 -10.67 11.64
CA CYS A 119 -3.46 -9.77 10.74
C CYS A 119 -3.91 -8.31 10.85
N SER A 120 -4.81 -7.97 11.78
CA SER A 120 -5.31 -6.61 11.91
C SER A 120 -4.20 -5.64 12.33
N PHE A 121 -4.32 -4.39 11.89
CA PHE A 121 -3.35 -3.35 12.19
C PHE A 121 -3.13 -3.19 13.70
N GLU A 122 -4.20 -3.17 14.50
CA GLU A 122 -4.11 -3.01 15.95
C GLU A 122 -3.41 -4.19 16.62
N LYS A 123 -3.72 -5.43 16.25
CA LYS A 123 -3.01 -6.59 16.81
C LYS A 123 -1.54 -6.57 16.42
N LEU A 124 -1.22 -6.43 15.14
CA LEU A 124 0.17 -6.44 14.66
C LEU A 124 0.98 -5.30 15.28
N LYS A 125 0.45 -4.07 15.31
CA LYS A 125 1.11 -2.91 15.94
C LYS A 125 1.40 -3.14 17.42
N ASN A 126 0.55 -3.91 18.12
CA ASN A 126 0.65 -4.13 19.55
C ASN A 126 1.48 -5.35 19.96
N LEU A 127 1.94 -6.18 19.02
CA LEU A 127 2.86 -7.28 19.30
C LEU A 127 4.19 -6.76 19.88
N GLU A 128 4.73 -7.48 20.86
CA GLU A 128 5.98 -7.12 21.55
C GLU A 128 7.15 -6.92 20.57
N ILE A 129 7.27 -7.83 19.60
CA ILE A 129 8.29 -7.75 18.55
C ILE A 129 8.14 -6.51 17.66
N ASN A 130 6.93 -5.98 17.50
CA ASN A 130 6.66 -4.80 16.68
C ASN A 130 6.77 -3.50 17.47
N LYS A 131 6.57 -3.53 18.80
CA LYS A 131 6.82 -2.39 19.68
C LYS A 131 8.30 -2.15 19.91
N ASN A 132 9.04 -3.21 20.21
CA ASN A 132 10.40 -3.12 20.76
C ASN A 132 11.48 -3.79 19.88
N GLY A 133 11.09 -4.52 18.84
CA GLY A 133 12.04 -5.18 17.93
C GLY A 133 12.65 -4.24 16.89
N HIS A 134 13.69 -4.73 16.22
CA HIS A 134 14.39 -4.03 15.14
C HIS A 134 14.69 -5.00 13.99
N VAL A 135 14.77 -4.46 12.77
CA VAL A 135 15.15 -5.19 11.55
C VAL A 135 16.38 -4.55 10.90
N HIS A 136 16.91 -5.19 9.86
CA HIS A 136 18.12 -4.79 9.15
C HIS A 136 19.31 -4.58 10.10
N HIS A 137 19.61 -5.55 10.98
CA HIS A 137 20.72 -5.45 11.95
C HIS A 137 20.61 -4.27 12.93
N GLY A 138 19.39 -3.90 13.32
CA GLY A 138 19.15 -2.85 14.31
C GLY A 138 18.86 -1.47 13.73
N TYR A 139 18.95 -1.29 12.41
CA TYR A 139 18.82 0.02 11.77
C TYR A 139 17.39 0.58 11.80
N PHE A 140 16.37 -0.28 11.68
CA PHE A 140 14.97 0.18 11.70
C PHE A 140 14.22 -0.45 12.87
N ALA A 141 13.65 0.38 13.73
CA ALA A 141 12.71 -0.07 14.75
C ALA A 141 11.44 -0.61 14.07
N ASN A 142 10.95 -1.77 14.48
CA ASN A 142 9.75 -2.38 13.92
C ASN A 142 8.51 -1.49 14.09
N SER A 143 8.50 -0.67 15.14
CA SER A 143 7.43 0.30 15.42
C SER A 143 7.32 1.39 14.35
N SER A 144 8.33 1.54 13.48
CA SER A 144 8.28 2.48 12.35
C SER A 144 7.38 2.01 11.21
N PHE A 145 7.13 0.70 11.08
CA PHE A 145 6.24 0.14 10.07
C PHE A 145 4.74 0.33 10.41
N PHE A 146 4.42 0.67 11.67
CA PHE A 146 3.05 0.83 12.15
C PHE A 146 2.77 2.27 12.59
N ARG A 147 2.29 3.11 11.66
CA ARG A 147 1.96 4.52 11.93
C ARG A 147 0.49 4.71 12.34
N LYS A 148 -0.39 4.92 11.36
CA LYS A 148 -1.84 5.11 11.57
C LYS A 148 -2.70 3.98 11.00
N GLY A 149 -2.34 3.41 9.85
CA GLY A 149 -3.12 2.33 9.24
C GLY A 149 -4.50 2.76 8.72
N GLU A 150 -4.60 4.03 8.30
CA GLU A 150 -5.85 4.71 7.90
C GLU A 150 -5.84 5.08 6.42
N ILE A 151 -7.05 5.31 5.88
CA ILE A 151 -7.30 5.85 4.54
C ILE A 151 -7.58 7.34 4.69
N GLY A 152 -6.97 8.17 3.84
CA GLY A 152 -7.26 9.60 3.74
C GLY A 152 -6.48 10.50 4.69
N ASP A 153 -5.47 9.97 5.38
CA ASP A 153 -4.62 10.74 6.30
C ASP A 153 -3.85 11.85 5.58
N TRP A 154 -3.66 11.74 4.26
CA TRP A 154 -3.06 12.80 3.45
C TRP A 154 -3.71 14.17 3.63
N ARG A 155 -5.00 14.25 3.97
CA ARG A 155 -5.73 15.50 4.22
C ARG A 155 -5.19 16.29 5.41
N ASN A 156 -4.52 15.61 6.35
CA ASN A 156 -3.89 16.23 7.51
C ASN A 156 -2.51 16.85 7.20
N HIS A 157 -1.96 16.59 6.02
CA HIS A 157 -0.58 16.91 5.68
C HIS A 157 -0.43 17.72 4.38
N LEU A 158 -1.30 17.50 3.40
CA LEU A 158 -1.20 18.09 2.07
C LEU A 158 -2.27 19.16 1.85
N SER A 159 -1.91 20.23 1.17
CA SER A 159 -2.87 21.24 0.76
C SER A 159 -3.80 20.73 -0.35
N PRO A 160 -4.99 21.31 -0.51
CA PRO A 160 -5.87 20.99 -1.63
C PRO A 160 -5.19 21.15 -3.01
N ALA A 161 -4.32 22.15 -3.17
CA ALA A 161 -3.58 22.36 -4.41
C ALA A 161 -2.57 21.24 -4.70
N MET A 162 -1.92 20.70 -3.67
CA MET A 162 -1.04 19.53 -3.81
C MET A 162 -1.85 18.30 -4.21
N ALA A 163 -3.00 18.08 -3.57
CA ALA A 163 -3.89 16.98 -3.89
C ALA A 163 -4.40 17.04 -5.35
N GLU A 164 -4.85 18.21 -5.81
CA GLU A 164 -5.31 18.39 -7.19
C GLU A 164 -4.18 18.14 -8.19
N ARG A 165 -2.97 18.66 -7.92
CA ARG A 165 -1.80 18.40 -8.77
C ARG A 165 -1.52 16.91 -8.96
N MET A 166 -1.55 16.12 -7.88
CA MET A 166 -1.35 14.68 -8.01
C MET A 166 -2.50 14.03 -8.78
N LYS A 167 -3.73 14.46 -8.54
CA LYS A 167 -4.88 13.99 -9.30
C LYS A 167 -4.69 14.23 -10.81
N GLU A 168 -4.30 15.43 -11.23
CA GLU A 168 -4.03 15.73 -12.64
C GLU A 168 -2.94 14.84 -13.23
N VAL A 169 -1.85 14.62 -12.47
CA VAL A 169 -0.79 13.69 -12.88
C VAL A 169 -1.34 12.28 -13.08
N MET A 170 -2.12 11.76 -12.13
CA MET A 170 -2.68 10.41 -12.22
C MET A 170 -3.73 10.26 -13.30
N ASP A 171 -4.60 11.27 -13.50
CA ASP A 171 -5.61 11.30 -14.57
C ASP A 171 -4.93 11.17 -15.95
N VAL A 172 -3.82 11.89 -16.16
CA VAL A 172 -3.04 11.80 -17.40
C VAL A 172 -2.31 10.46 -17.51
N LYS A 173 -1.60 10.04 -16.45
CA LYS A 173 -0.73 8.85 -16.50
C LYS A 173 -1.51 7.54 -16.58
N LEU A 174 -2.69 7.46 -15.96
CA LEU A 174 -3.55 6.27 -15.99
C LEU A 174 -4.57 6.30 -17.13
N SER A 175 -4.60 7.37 -17.93
CA SER A 175 -5.53 7.49 -19.05
C SER A 175 -5.48 6.28 -19.98
N GLY A 176 -6.65 5.77 -20.34
CA GLY A 176 -6.79 4.59 -21.21
C GLY A 176 -6.45 3.24 -20.58
N SER A 177 -5.95 3.19 -19.34
CA SER A 177 -5.60 1.91 -18.68
C SER A 177 -6.81 1.14 -18.12
N GLY A 178 -7.93 1.84 -17.90
CA GLY A 178 -9.10 1.29 -17.20
C GLY A 178 -8.92 1.15 -15.68
N LEU A 179 -7.72 1.42 -15.13
CA LEU A 179 -7.48 1.41 -13.70
C LEU A 179 -8.14 2.62 -13.04
N LYS A 180 -8.94 2.37 -12.00
CA LYS A 180 -9.49 3.41 -11.13
C LYS A 180 -8.92 3.20 -9.73
N LEU A 181 -8.17 4.18 -9.23
CA LEU A 181 -7.74 4.19 -7.84
C LEU A 181 -8.78 4.90 -6.98
N ASP A 182 -8.83 4.53 -5.71
CA ASP A 182 -9.61 5.23 -4.69
C ASP A 182 -8.96 6.56 -4.27
N THR A 183 -8.60 7.36 -5.28
CA THR A 183 -8.15 8.75 -5.18
C THR A 183 -9.31 9.72 -5.01
N TYR A 184 -10.55 9.24 -5.22
CA TYR A 184 -11.72 10.09 -5.44
C TYR A 184 -12.87 9.74 -4.48
N ILE A 185 -12.59 9.58 -3.19
CA ILE A 185 -13.66 9.70 -2.18
C ILE A 185 -14.15 11.13 -2.26
N LYS A 186 -15.27 11.33 -2.97
CA LYS A 186 -16.08 12.54 -2.93
C LYS A 186 -16.26 12.89 -1.46
N SER A 187 -15.90 14.12 -1.10
CA SER A 187 -16.37 14.78 0.11
C SER A 187 -17.87 14.59 0.28
#